data_AF-A0A8H2JJB7-F1
#
_entry.id   AF-A0A8H2JJB7-F1
#
_cell.length_a   1.000
_cell.length_b   1.000
_cell.length_c   1.000
_cell.angle_alpha   90.00
_cell.angle_beta   90.00
_cell.angle_gamma   90.00
#
_symmetry.space_group_name_H-M   'P 1'
#
loop_
_entity.id
_entity.type
_entity.pdbx_description
1 polymer ?
#
loop_
_entity_poly.entity_id
_entity_poly.type
_entity_poly.pdbx_seq_one_letter_code
_entity_poly.pdbx_strand_id
1 'polypeptide(L)'
;YARKLIASTDFYESFEQRIIEKIQFAEELSGQMERQKVKALHKKSEELPSLEPARQLSSIEEIEQLPYHEFIQTASKLIVLPEVHILARAKLLETLRQLNECNPVFYLTIEEKLVKVIPKDLPKPQQQSSYRQLCVFSDHYGNEDALLSSVLKEEFTLQSAIVY
;
A
#
# COMPACT_ATOMS: atom_id res chain seq x y z
N TYR A 1 -8.12 18.72 -20.19
CA TYR A 1 -8.61 18.38 -21.54
C TYR A 1 -9.75 19.30 -21.97
N ALA A 2 -10.75 19.57 -21.11
CA ALA A 2 -11.88 20.47 -21.40
C ALA A 2 -11.50 21.90 -21.84
N ARG A 3 -10.51 22.55 -21.20
CA ARG A 3 -10.06 23.91 -21.58
C ARG A 3 -9.51 24.01 -23.01
N LYS A 4 -8.89 22.93 -23.53
CA LYS A 4 -8.39 22.88 -24.92
C LYS A 4 -9.53 22.79 -25.94
N LEU A 5 -10.67 22.21 -25.57
CA LEU A 5 -11.83 22.06 -26.45
C LEU A 5 -12.66 23.35 -26.55
N ILE A 6 -12.65 24.19 -25.51
CA ILE A 6 -13.37 25.47 -25.52
C ILE A 6 -12.59 26.51 -26.33
N ALA A 7 -11.27 26.53 -26.21
CA ALA A 7 -10.40 27.46 -26.94
C ALA A 7 -10.35 27.21 -28.47
N SER A 8 -10.97 26.15 -28.98
CA SER A 8 -10.94 25.76 -30.40
C SER A 8 -12.23 26.04 -31.18
N THR A 9 -13.23 26.69 -30.58
CA THR A 9 -14.56 26.92 -31.20
C THR A 9 -15.08 28.31 -30.84
N ASP A 10 -15.60 29.05 -31.82
CA ASP A 10 -16.18 30.38 -31.65
C ASP A 10 -17.53 30.30 -30.91
N PHE A 11 -17.53 30.50 -29.60
CA PHE A 11 -18.76 30.64 -28.82
C PHE A 11 -19.03 32.12 -28.49
N TYR A 12 -20.28 32.46 -28.15
CA TYR A 12 -20.59 33.77 -27.58
C TYR A 12 -19.87 33.94 -26.23
N GLU A 13 -19.23 35.09 -26.01
CA GLU A 13 -18.38 35.38 -24.85
C GLU A 13 -19.06 35.10 -23.49
N SER A 14 -20.37 35.33 -23.38
CA SER A 14 -21.17 35.04 -22.17
C SER A 14 -21.38 33.55 -21.90
N PHE A 15 -21.37 32.71 -22.94
CA PHE A 15 -21.40 31.25 -22.80
C PHE A 15 -20.03 30.73 -22.38
N GLU A 16 -18.94 31.23 -22.96
CA GLU A 16 -17.58 30.84 -22.57
C GLU A 16 -17.31 31.15 -21.10
N GLN A 17 -17.66 32.36 -20.64
CA GLN A 17 -17.52 32.75 -19.23
C GLN A 17 -18.27 31.80 -18.29
N ARG A 18 -19.54 31.47 -18.61
CA ARG A 18 -20.33 30.51 -17.82
C ARG A 18 -19.73 29.11 -17.76
N ILE A 19 -19.13 28.63 -18.86
CA ILE A 19 -18.50 27.31 -18.89
C ILE A 19 -17.18 27.34 -18.11
N ILE A 20 -16.39 28.40 -18.22
CA ILE A 20 -15.15 28.57 -17.46
C ILE A 20 -15.45 28.60 -15.96
N GLU A 21 -16.47 29.34 -15.52
CA GLU A 21 -16.92 29.37 -14.12
C GLU A 21 -17.33 27.99 -13.62
N LYS A 22 -18.11 27.24 -14.41
CA LYS A 22 -18.50 25.86 -14.04
C LYS A 22 -17.31 24.92 -13.94
N ILE A 23 -16.32 25.06 -14.82
CA ILE A 23 -15.09 24.26 -14.78
C ILE A 23 -14.27 24.63 -13.53
N GLN A 24 -14.10 25.91 -13.24
CA GLN A 24 -13.37 26.37 -12.05
C GLN A 24 -14.04 25.87 -10.77
N PHE A 25 -15.36 26.01 -10.67
CA PHE A 25 -16.12 25.50 -9.52
C PHE A 25 -15.98 23.98 -9.37
N ALA A 26 -16.05 23.22 -10.47
CA ALA A 26 -15.87 21.77 -10.44
C ALA A 26 -14.43 21.36 -10.04
N GLU A 27 -13.42 22.08 -10.53
CA GLU A 27 -12.01 21.86 -10.17
C GLU A 27 -11.76 22.17 -8.68
N GLU A 28 -12.32 23.26 -8.15
CA GLU A 28 -12.24 23.62 -6.73
C GLU A 28 -12.93 22.57 -5.85
N LEU A 29 -14.15 22.17 -6.20
CA LEU A 29 -14.88 21.14 -5.47
C LEU A 29 -14.12 19.81 -5.48
N SER A 30 -13.61 19.40 -6.64
CA SER A 30 -12.79 18.20 -6.77
C SER A 30 -11.52 18.28 -5.91
N GLY A 31 -10.84 19.43 -5.91
CA GLY A 31 -9.66 19.65 -5.07
C GLY A 31 -9.98 19.61 -3.57
N GLN A 32 -11.13 20.12 -3.14
CA GLN A 32 -11.58 20.03 -1.75
C GLN A 32 -11.90 18.60 -1.34
N MET A 33 -12.61 17.85 -2.20
CA MET A 33 -12.93 16.44 -1.96
C MET A 33 -11.67 15.58 -1.83
N GLU A 34 -10.67 15.79 -2.68
CA GLU A 34 -9.40 15.07 -2.60
C GLU A 34 -8.68 15.35 -1.27
N ARG A 35 -8.61 16.62 -0.85
CA ARG A 35 -8.02 17.00 0.45
C ARG A 35 -8.77 16.36 1.63
N GLN A 36 -10.10 16.28 1.56
CA GLN A 36 -10.88 15.62 2.61
C GLN A 36 -10.62 14.12 2.65
N LYS A 37 -10.54 13.47 1.48
CA LYS A 37 -10.20 12.05 1.37
C LYS A 37 -8.84 11.76 2.00
N VAL A 38 -7.82 12.54 1.64
CA VAL A 38 -6.47 12.41 2.20
C VAL A 38 -6.49 12.56 3.72
N LYS A 39 -7.18 13.58 4.26
CA LYS A 39 -7.34 13.76 5.71
C LYS A 39 -8.01 12.57 6.40
N ALA A 40 -9.03 11.99 5.78
CA ALA A 40 -9.71 10.81 6.30
C ALA A 40 -8.78 9.59 6.34
N LEU A 41 -7.94 9.41 5.30
CA LEU A 41 -6.95 8.34 5.25
C LEU A 41 -5.86 8.49 6.31
N HIS A 42 -5.38 9.71 6.57
CA HIS A 42 -4.45 9.97 7.69
C HIS A 42 -5.06 9.61 9.04
N LYS A 43 -6.32 9.99 9.27
CA LYS A 43 -7.00 9.61 10.51
C LYS A 43 -7.10 8.09 10.67
N LYS A 44 -7.40 7.38 9.59
CA LYS A 44 -7.43 5.90 9.59
C LYS A 44 -6.06 5.28 9.87
N SER A 45 -4.98 5.87 9.32
CA SER A 45 -3.63 5.35 9.58
C SER A 45 -3.20 5.57 11.03
N GLU A 46 -3.60 6.68 11.65
CA GLU A 46 -3.38 6.93 13.08
C GLU A 46 -4.17 5.96 13.99
N GLU A 47 -5.37 5.57 13.58
CA GLU A 47 -6.21 4.62 14.32
C GLU A 47 -5.77 3.16 14.14
N LEU A 48 -5.01 2.84 13.07
CA LEU A 48 -4.63 1.46 12.73
C LEU A 48 -4.04 0.65 13.89
N PRO A 49 -3.08 1.16 14.69
CA PRO A 49 -2.50 0.38 15.78
C PRO A 49 -3.50 -0.02 16.87
N SER A 50 -4.63 0.68 16.99
CA SER A 50 -5.69 0.39 17.96
C SER A 50 -6.72 -0.65 17.46
N LEU A 51 -6.65 -1.05 16.18
CA LEU A 51 -7.57 -1.99 15.59
C LEU A 51 -7.12 -3.44 15.84
N GLU A 52 -8.09 -4.36 15.83
CA GLU A 52 -7.83 -5.80 15.83
C GLU A 52 -7.01 -6.22 14.59
N PRO A 53 -6.12 -7.23 14.69
CA PRO A 53 -5.21 -7.64 13.62
C PRO A 53 -5.84 -7.81 12.23
N ALA A 54 -7.01 -8.46 12.16
CA ALA A 54 -7.72 -8.66 10.90
C ALA A 54 -8.17 -7.33 10.26
N ARG A 55 -8.61 -6.37 11.09
CA ARG A 55 -9.01 -5.05 10.62
C ARG A 55 -7.82 -4.20 10.21
N GLN A 56 -6.67 -4.35 10.87
CA GLN A 56 -5.43 -3.68 10.46
C GLN A 56 -5.07 -4.02 9.01
N LEU A 57 -5.15 -5.30 8.64
CA LEU A 57 -4.87 -5.75 7.27
C LEU A 57 -5.84 -5.14 6.26
N SER A 58 -7.14 -5.15 6.53
CA SER A 58 -8.13 -4.52 5.65
C SER A 58 -7.93 -3.01 5.53
N SER A 59 -7.55 -2.34 6.62
CA SER A 59 -7.28 -0.90 6.60
C SER A 59 -6.02 -0.51 5.82
N ILE A 60 -5.05 -1.42 5.65
CA ILE A 60 -3.86 -1.14 4.82
C ILE A 60 -4.24 -0.86 3.37
N GLU A 61 -5.21 -1.59 2.80
CA GLU A 61 -5.66 -1.35 1.41
C GLU A 61 -6.17 0.08 1.20
N GLU A 62 -6.77 0.66 2.24
CA GLU A 62 -7.20 2.05 2.23
C GLU A 62 -6.03 3.02 2.38
N ILE A 63 -5.09 2.73 3.28
CA ILE A 63 -3.89 3.55 3.50
C ILE A 63 -3.01 3.60 2.25
N GLU A 64 -2.97 2.52 1.46
CA GLU A 64 -2.29 2.45 0.15
C GLU A 64 -2.85 3.48 -0.87
N GLN A 65 -4.05 4.03 -0.63
CA GLN A 65 -4.63 5.10 -1.46
C GLN A 65 -4.08 6.50 -1.13
N LEU A 66 -3.23 6.64 -0.11
CA LEU A 66 -2.56 7.90 0.18
C LEU A 66 -1.64 8.31 -0.97
N PRO A 67 -1.43 9.63 -1.17
CA PRO A 67 -0.39 10.12 -2.07
C PRO A 67 0.97 9.49 -1.74
N TYR A 68 1.75 9.19 -2.78
CA TYR A 68 3.01 8.43 -2.67
C TYR A 68 3.92 8.82 -1.49
N HIS A 69 4.23 10.11 -1.34
CA HIS A 69 5.09 10.59 -0.25
C HIS A 69 4.45 10.42 1.13
N GLU A 70 3.15 10.61 1.23
CA GLU A 70 2.39 10.47 2.48
C GLU A 70 2.28 9.00 2.88
N PHE A 71 2.07 8.11 1.91
CA PHE A 71 2.10 6.66 2.12
C PHE A 71 3.46 6.22 2.67
N ILE A 72 4.58 6.59 2.04
CA ILE A 72 5.92 6.17 2.49
C ILE A 72 6.18 6.61 3.92
N GLN A 73 5.85 7.86 4.26
CA GLN A 73 6.02 8.39 5.61
C GLN A 73 5.14 7.64 6.62
N THR A 74 3.90 7.33 6.25
CA THR A 74 2.93 6.62 7.09
C THR A 74 3.38 5.19 7.32
N ALA A 75 3.70 4.45 6.26
CA ALA A 75 4.18 3.08 6.32
C ALA A 75 5.45 2.99 7.18
N SER A 76 6.43 3.87 6.97
CA SER A 76 7.68 3.89 7.74
C SER A 76 7.47 4.11 9.25
N LYS A 77 6.42 4.84 9.64
CA LYS A 77 6.05 5.01 11.05
C LYS A 77 5.34 3.79 11.60
N LEU A 78 4.43 3.19 10.84
CA LEU A 78 3.62 2.05 11.29
C LEU A 78 4.44 0.75 11.44
N ILE A 79 5.39 0.50 10.55
CA ILE A 79 6.17 -0.76 10.55
C ILE A 79 7.10 -0.95 11.77
N VAL A 80 7.27 0.08 12.59
CA VAL A 80 8.07 0.03 13.82
C VAL A 80 7.22 -0.04 15.09
N LEU A 81 5.90 0.10 14.99
CA LEU A 81 5.01 0.08 16.14
C LEU A 81 4.72 -1.35 16.59
N PRO A 82 4.89 -1.69 17.88
CA PRO A 82 4.60 -3.03 18.39
C PRO A 82 3.10 -3.38 18.34
N GLU A 83 2.22 -2.39 18.44
CA GLU A 83 0.76 -2.56 18.37
C GLU A 83 0.27 -2.87 16.95
N VAL A 84 1.09 -2.57 15.94
CA VAL A 84 0.81 -2.98 14.57
C VAL A 84 1.15 -4.46 14.44
N HIS A 85 0.15 -5.26 14.11
CA HIS A 85 0.28 -6.69 13.99
C HIS A 85 1.36 -7.04 12.97
N ILE A 86 2.06 -8.14 13.21
CA ILE A 86 3.23 -8.50 12.42
C ILE A 86 2.94 -8.65 10.92
N LEU A 87 1.78 -9.20 10.58
CA LEU A 87 1.33 -9.33 9.19
C LEU A 87 1.09 -7.98 8.54
N ALA A 88 0.55 -7.02 9.30
CA ALA A 88 0.33 -5.66 8.83
C ALA A 88 1.68 -4.96 8.58
N ARG A 89 2.65 -5.12 9.49
CA ARG A 89 4.02 -4.61 9.29
C ARG A 89 4.69 -5.22 8.06
N ALA A 90 4.62 -6.55 7.91
CA ALA A 90 5.19 -7.26 6.77
C ALA A 90 4.57 -6.82 5.43
N LYS A 91 3.24 -6.66 5.39
CA LYS A 91 2.52 -6.16 4.22
C LYS A 91 2.97 -4.75 3.84
N LEU A 92 3.04 -3.83 4.79
CA LEU A 92 3.52 -2.46 4.56
C LEU A 92 4.97 -2.44 4.05
N LEU A 93 5.86 -3.24 4.62
CA LEU A 93 7.25 -3.37 4.17
C LEU A 93 7.33 -3.92 2.73
N GLU A 94 6.52 -4.93 2.40
CA GLU A 94 6.42 -5.47 1.05
C GLU A 94 5.87 -4.43 0.06
N THR A 95 4.89 -3.61 0.44
CA THR A 95 4.41 -2.51 -0.40
C THR A 95 5.51 -1.47 -0.63
N LEU A 96 6.32 -1.12 0.38
CA LEU A 96 7.50 -0.25 0.21
C LEU A 96 8.53 -0.86 -0.76
N ARG A 97 8.78 -2.18 -0.68
CA ARG A 97 9.64 -2.92 -1.61
C ARG A 97 9.10 -2.84 -3.04
N GLN A 98 7.80 -3.03 -3.23
CA GLN A 98 7.13 -2.97 -4.55
C GLN A 98 7.19 -1.56 -5.16
N LEU A 99 7.12 -0.52 -4.34
CA LEU A 99 7.31 0.88 -4.74
C LEU A 99 8.78 1.23 -5.02
N ASN A 100 9.71 0.28 -4.90
CA ASN A 100 11.16 0.48 -5.05
C ASN A 100 11.71 1.57 -4.13
N GLU A 101 11.21 1.66 -2.90
CA GLU A 101 11.67 2.65 -1.93
C GLU A 101 13.16 2.44 -1.62
N CYS A 102 13.95 3.48 -1.91
CA CYS A 102 15.41 3.44 -1.81
C CYS A 102 15.91 3.97 -0.46
N ASN A 103 15.07 4.67 0.31
CA ASN A 103 15.49 5.20 1.58
C ASN A 103 15.50 4.10 2.65
N PRO A 104 16.53 4.07 3.51
CA PRO A 104 16.54 3.13 4.63
C PRO A 104 15.38 3.40 5.59
N VAL A 105 14.64 2.36 5.94
CA VAL A 105 13.57 2.39 6.94
C VAL A 105 13.92 1.48 8.11
N PHE A 106 13.38 1.79 9.28
CA PHE A 106 13.44 0.88 10.40
C PHE A 106 12.26 -0.09 10.33
N TYR A 107 12.49 -1.35 10.71
CA TYR A 107 11.48 -2.40 10.72
C TYR A 107 11.56 -3.12 12.05
N LEU A 108 10.42 -3.28 12.71
CA LEU A 108 10.32 -4.12 13.90
C LEU A 108 10.07 -5.56 13.44
N THR A 109 10.97 -6.47 13.77
CA THR A 109 10.88 -7.89 13.38
C THR A 109 9.94 -8.69 14.29
N ILE A 110 9.76 -9.99 13.99
CA ILE A 110 9.05 -10.94 14.85
C ILE A 110 9.69 -11.11 16.22
N GLU A 111 11.01 -10.94 16.32
CA GLU A 111 11.78 -11.04 17.56
C GLU A 111 11.77 -9.73 18.37
N GLU A 112 10.89 -8.79 18.00
CA GLU A 112 10.81 -7.44 18.60
C GLU A 112 12.12 -6.64 18.50
N LYS A 113 12.96 -6.99 17.51
CA LYS A 113 14.19 -6.26 17.23
C LYS A 113 13.95 -5.23 16.14
N LEU A 114 14.46 -4.03 16.36
CA LEU A 114 14.39 -2.96 15.38
C LEU A 114 15.63 -3.02 14.48
N VAL A 115 15.42 -3.37 13.22
CA VAL A 115 16.48 -3.49 12.21
C VAL A 115 16.34 -2.38 11.17
N LYS A 116 17.45 -2.01 10.54
CA LYS A 116 17.46 -1.02 9.46
C LYS A 116 17.57 -1.75 8.13
N VAL A 117 16.60 -1.53 7.24
CA VAL A 117 16.51 -2.19 5.93
C VAL A 117 16.33 -1.15 4.83
N ILE A 118 16.79 -1.47 3.63
CA ILE A 118 16.47 -0.71 2.42
C ILE A 118 15.43 -1.53 1.66
N PRO A 119 14.15 -1.09 1.59
CA PRO A 119 13.08 -1.91 1.05
C PRO A 119 13.40 -2.46 -0.34
N LYS A 120 13.89 -1.62 -1.26
CA LYS A 120 14.26 -2.04 -2.63
C LYS A 120 15.26 -3.20 -2.70
N ASP A 121 16.15 -3.32 -1.73
CA ASP A 121 17.21 -4.35 -1.71
C ASP A 121 16.74 -5.67 -1.08
N LEU A 122 15.55 -5.68 -0.46
CA LEU A 122 14.98 -6.89 0.10
C LEU A 122 14.63 -7.89 -1.02
N PRO A 123 15.03 -9.17 -0.88
CA PRO A 123 14.65 -10.20 -1.83
C PRO A 123 13.12 -10.36 -1.81
N LYS A 124 12.51 -10.71 -2.94
CA LYS A 124 11.08 -11.08 -2.91
C LYS A 124 10.89 -12.27 -1.96
N PRO A 125 9.74 -12.41 -1.28
CA PRO A 125 9.49 -13.55 -0.40
C PRO A 125 9.77 -14.90 -1.10
N GLN A 126 9.39 -15.03 -2.37
CA GLN A 126 9.61 -16.25 -3.15
C GLN A 126 11.08 -16.55 -3.49
N GLN A 127 11.96 -15.55 -3.36
CA GLN A 127 13.38 -15.68 -3.63
C GLN A 127 14.16 -16.08 -2.39
N GLN A 128 13.57 -15.98 -1.20
CA GLN A 128 14.21 -16.38 0.04
C GLN A 128 14.47 -17.89 0.08
N SER A 129 15.55 -18.29 0.74
CA SER A 129 15.90 -19.71 0.90
C SER A 129 14.85 -20.46 1.73
N SER A 130 14.30 -19.81 2.75
CA SER A 130 13.21 -20.30 3.60
C SER A 130 11.97 -20.68 2.77
N TYR A 131 11.52 -19.77 1.89
CA TYR A 131 10.41 -20.05 0.98
C TYR A 131 10.68 -21.25 0.08
N ARG A 132 11.88 -21.31 -0.53
CA ARG A 132 12.24 -22.42 -1.42
C ARG A 132 12.24 -23.76 -0.68
N GLN A 133 12.72 -23.79 0.55
CA GLN A 133 12.70 -24.98 1.40
C GLN A 133 11.25 -25.40 1.71
N LEU A 134 10.37 -24.45 2.02
CA LEU A 134 8.94 -24.71 2.25
C LEU A 134 8.24 -25.23 0.98
N CYS A 135 8.57 -24.70 -0.19
CA CYS A 135 7.99 -25.16 -1.46
C CYS A 135 8.30 -26.62 -1.78
N VAL A 136 9.49 -27.12 -1.42
CA VAL A 136 9.83 -28.55 -1.59
C VAL A 136 8.81 -29.44 -0.88
N PHE A 137 8.36 -29.05 0.32
CA PHE A 137 7.31 -29.79 1.03
C PHE A 137 5.95 -29.71 0.32
N SER A 138 5.56 -28.54 -0.23
CA SER A 138 4.30 -28.41 -0.98
C SER A 138 4.28 -29.16 -2.32
N ASP A 139 5.44 -29.33 -2.97
CA ASP A 139 5.53 -30.01 -4.26
C ASP A 139 5.33 -31.53 -4.11
N HIS A 140 5.62 -32.09 -2.94
CA HIS A 140 5.24 -33.47 -2.61
C HIS A 140 3.73 -33.70 -2.63
N TYR A 141 2.94 -32.69 -2.21
CA TYR A 141 1.47 -32.76 -2.23
C TYR A 141 0.84 -32.32 -3.56
N GLY A 142 1.60 -31.64 -4.43
CA GLY A 142 1.10 -31.14 -5.72
C GLY A 142 0.65 -32.22 -6.69
N ASN A 143 1.09 -33.47 -6.51
CA ASN A 143 0.63 -34.62 -7.28
C ASN A 143 -0.71 -35.20 -6.79
N GLU A 144 -1.12 -34.88 -5.55
CA GLU A 144 -2.33 -35.41 -4.91
C GLU A 144 -3.46 -34.37 -4.89
N ASP A 145 -3.13 -33.12 -4.58
CA ASP A 145 -4.09 -32.01 -4.54
C ASP A 145 -3.42 -30.69 -4.95
N ALA A 146 -3.67 -30.29 -6.20
CA ALA A 146 -3.14 -29.05 -6.77
C ALA A 146 -3.70 -27.79 -6.08
N LEU A 147 -4.93 -27.84 -5.56
CA LEU A 147 -5.53 -26.71 -4.85
C LEU A 147 -4.84 -26.53 -3.50
N LEU A 148 -4.64 -27.61 -2.75
CA LEU A 148 -3.91 -27.59 -1.48
C LEU A 148 -2.47 -27.06 -1.66
N SER A 149 -1.77 -27.52 -2.70
CA SER A 149 -0.42 -27.04 -3.01
C SER A 149 -0.40 -25.53 -3.31
N SER A 150 -1.41 -25.01 -4.01
CA SER A 150 -1.54 -23.57 -4.29
C SER A 150 -1.75 -22.76 -3.00
N VAL A 151 -2.68 -23.19 -2.15
CA VAL A 151 -2.98 -22.50 -0.87
C VAL A 151 -1.75 -22.49 0.05
N LEU A 152 -1.01 -23.60 0.14
CA LEU A 152 0.21 -23.67 0.93
C LEU A 152 1.29 -22.70 0.44
N LYS A 153 1.44 -22.52 -0.88
CA LYS A 153 2.43 -21.58 -1.45
C LYS A 153 2.07 -20.11 -1.16
N GLU A 154 0.79 -19.78 -1.12
CA GLU A 154 0.32 -18.45 -0.68
C GLU A 154 0.65 -18.21 0.80
N GLU A 155 0.37 -19.18 1.67
CA GLU A 155 0.73 -19.10 3.09
C GLU A 155 2.24 -18.98 3.29
N PHE A 156 3.05 -19.77 2.57
CA PHE A 156 4.52 -19.68 2.66
C PHE A 156 5.05 -18.34 2.18
N THR A 157 4.42 -17.72 1.17
CA THR A 157 4.77 -16.37 0.72
C THR A 157 4.54 -15.36 1.85
N LEU A 158 3.39 -15.46 2.50
CA LEU A 158 3.00 -14.57 3.60
C LEU A 158 3.93 -14.75 4.81
N GLN A 159 4.25 -15.99 5.18
CA GLN A 159 5.21 -16.31 6.24
C GLN A 159 6.63 -15.83 5.92
N SER A 160 7.08 -15.98 4.68
CA SER A 160 8.43 -15.52 4.27
C SER A 160 8.55 -14.00 4.30
N ALA A 161 7.46 -13.28 4.06
CA ALA A 161 7.43 -11.82 4.22
C ALA A 161 7.55 -11.35 5.69
N ILE A 162 7.33 -12.23 6.67
CA ILE A 162 7.44 -11.92 8.11
C ILE A 162 8.89 -11.99 8.60
N VAL A 163 9.73 -12.81 7.97
CA VAL A 163 11.06 -13.20 8.49
C VAL A 163 12.21 -12.42 7.82
N TYR A 164 11.93 -11.22 7.30
CA TYR A 164 13.00 -10.30 6.87
C TYR A 164 13.88 -9.88 8.06
#